data_AF-R5LU75-F1
#
_entry.id   AF-R5LU75-F1
#
_cell.length_a   1.000
_cell.length_b   1.000
_cell.length_c   1.000
_cell.angle_alpha   90.00
_cell.angle_beta   90.00
_cell.angle_gamma   90.00
#
_symmetry.space_group_name_H-M   'P 1'
#
loop_
_entity.id
_entity.type
_entity.pdbx_description
1 polymer ?
#
loop_
_entity_poly.entity_id
_entity_poly.type
_entity_poly.pdbx_seq_one_letter_code
_entity_poly.pdbx_strand_id
1 'polypeptide(L)'
;MKNAHRILYKSVRKGALFCVVAAKVEDERLTIHKVDFQEWDNNRRDGTVEASYMFDEENTLKLYNLMQASTASDLITKLKKQFGFRTGTSDFITNLLEFCEDNGIKNDFNVFY
;
A
#
# COMPACT_ATOMS: atom_id res chain seq x y z
N MET A 1 17.72 0.59 8.58
CA MET A 1 17.78 -0.09 7.24
C MET A 1 17.84 0.96 6.11
N LYS A 2 18.22 0.63 4.86
CA LYS A 2 18.14 1.62 3.75
C LYS A 2 16.69 1.86 3.35
N ASN A 3 16.30 3.13 3.16
CA ASN A 3 14.96 3.51 2.71
C ASN A 3 14.67 2.95 1.31
N ALA A 4 13.41 2.66 1.02
CA ALA A 4 12.95 2.28 -0.31
C ALA A 4 11.59 2.90 -0.63
N HIS A 5 11.38 3.21 -1.91
CA HIS A 5 10.11 3.70 -2.42
C HIS A 5 9.83 3.04 -3.76
N ARG A 6 8.59 2.58 -3.99
CA ARG A 6 8.20 1.99 -5.27
C ARG A 6 6.72 2.18 -5.56
N ILE A 7 6.41 2.49 -6.82
CA ILE A 7 5.04 2.35 -7.33
C ILE A 7 4.74 0.85 -7.50
N LEU A 8 3.73 0.38 -6.78
CA LEU A 8 3.22 -0.98 -6.86
C LEU A 8 2.26 -1.13 -8.04
N TYR A 9 1.31 -0.20 -8.15
CA TYR A 9 0.28 -0.18 -9.20
C TYR A 9 0.11 1.21 -9.78
N LYS A 10 -0.19 1.23 -11.08
CA LYS A 10 -0.63 2.41 -11.80
C LYS A 10 -1.72 1.97 -12.77
N SER A 11 -2.90 2.56 -12.64
CA SER A 11 -4.03 2.34 -13.54
C SER A 11 -4.34 3.61 -14.32
N VAL A 12 -4.63 3.44 -15.61
CA VAL A 12 -4.98 4.53 -16.53
C VAL A 12 -6.32 4.15 -17.18
N ARG A 13 -7.27 5.08 -17.19
CA ARG A 13 -8.58 4.93 -17.85
C ARG A 13 -8.77 6.05 -18.84
N LYS A 14 -9.12 5.72 -20.09
CA LYS A 14 -9.36 6.70 -21.17
C LYS A 14 -8.22 7.72 -21.35
N GLY A 15 -6.97 7.28 -21.18
CA GLY A 15 -5.78 8.13 -21.31
C GLY A 15 -5.44 8.99 -20.07
N ALA A 16 -6.26 8.99 -19.03
CA ALA A 16 -6.01 9.71 -17.77
C ALA A 16 -5.62 8.77 -16.63
N LEU A 17 -4.77 9.25 -15.72
CA LEU A 17 -4.41 8.53 -14.51
C LEU A 17 -5.67 8.28 -13.67
N PHE A 18 -5.89 7.02 -13.29
CA PHE A 18 -7.07 6.63 -12.54
C PHE A 18 -6.75 6.31 -11.09
N CYS A 19 -5.68 5.54 -10.86
CA CYS A 19 -5.26 5.16 -9.51
C CYS A 19 -3.76 4.86 -9.48
N VAL A 20 -3.10 5.21 -8.37
CA VAL A 20 -1.73 4.83 -8.06
C VAL A 20 -1.68 4.22 -6.67
N VAL A 21 -0.98 3.09 -6.52
CA VAL A 21 -0.59 2.57 -5.21
C VAL A 21 0.93 2.54 -5.16
N ALA A 22 1.49 3.15 -4.12
CA ALA A 22 2.91 3.19 -3.84
C ALA A 22 3.21 2.62 -2.46
N ALA A 23 4.40 2.07 -2.29
CA ALA A 23 4.92 1.65 -1.01
C ALA A 23 6.20 2.44 -0.70
N LYS A 24 6.33 2.85 0.55
CA LYS A 24 7.53 3.48 1.10
C LYS A 24 7.93 2.76 2.37
N VAL A 25 9.21 2.48 2.53
CA VAL A 25 9.81 2.12 3.82
C VAL A 25 10.84 3.17 4.14
N GLU A 26 10.63 3.89 5.22
CA GLU A 26 11.49 4.96 5.72
C GLU A 26 11.46 4.94 7.24
N ASP A 27 12.62 5.15 7.86
CA ASP A 27 12.76 5.12 9.32
C ASP A 27 12.14 3.86 9.94
N GLU A 28 12.33 2.73 9.25
CA GLU A 28 11.87 1.39 9.63
C GLU A 28 10.35 1.22 9.66
N ARG A 29 9.61 2.17 9.08
CA ARG A 29 8.15 2.17 8.97
C ARG A 29 7.70 1.97 7.54
N LEU A 30 6.76 1.06 7.33
CA LEU A 30 6.11 0.85 6.04
C LEU A 30 4.90 1.80 5.92
N THR A 31 4.77 2.42 4.76
CA THR A 31 3.55 3.14 4.36
C THR A 31 3.12 2.64 2.99
N ILE A 32 1.87 2.19 2.89
CA ILE A 32 1.18 1.99 1.62
C ILE A 32 0.32 3.20 1.37
N HIS A 33 0.55 3.88 0.25
CA HIS A 33 -0.20 5.06 -0.17
C HIS A 33 -0.99 4.76 -1.42
N LYS A 34 -2.28 5.08 -1.41
CA LYS A 34 -3.19 4.98 -2.56
C LYS A 34 -3.69 6.37 -2.90
N VAL A 35 -3.64 6.71 -4.18
CA VAL A 35 -4.27 7.92 -4.73
C VAL A 35 -5.27 7.48 -5.78
N ASP A 36 -6.54 7.77 -5.57
CA ASP A 36 -7.60 7.62 -6.57
C ASP A 36 -7.89 9.00 -7.18
N PHE A 37 -7.86 9.11 -8.50
CA PHE A 37 -8.03 10.37 -9.24
C PHE A 37 -9.44 10.52 -9.85
N GLN A 38 -10.44 9.82 -9.31
CA GLN A 38 -11.86 10.01 -9.66
C GLN A 38 -12.76 10.22 -8.44
N GLU A 39 -13.89 10.91 -8.66
CA GLU A 39 -15.02 10.97 -7.74
C GLU A 39 -15.54 9.54 -7.44
N TRP A 40 -15.60 9.19 -6.16
CA TRP A 40 -16.50 8.12 -5.70
C TRP A 40 -17.94 8.63 -5.86
N ASP A 41 -18.93 7.74 -6.03
CA ASP A 41 -20.35 8.10 -6.12
C ASP A 41 -20.86 8.99 -4.96
N ASN A 42 -20.10 9.10 -3.85
CA ASN A 42 -20.40 9.93 -2.69
C ASN A 42 -19.41 11.09 -2.42
N ASN A 43 -18.44 11.38 -3.30
CA ASN A 43 -17.49 12.48 -3.11
C ASN A 43 -17.88 13.72 -3.92
N ARG A 44 -18.27 14.79 -3.22
CA ARG A 44 -18.65 16.11 -3.77
C ARG A 44 -17.46 17.07 -3.96
N ARG A 45 -16.23 16.57 -3.98
CA ARG A 45 -15.01 17.36 -4.21
C ARG A 45 -14.21 16.78 -5.36
N ASP A 46 -13.43 17.68 -5.95
CA ASP A 46 -12.62 17.80 -7.17
C ASP A 46 -11.92 16.55 -7.74
N GLY A 47 -12.14 15.37 -7.15
CA GLY A 47 -11.94 14.08 -7.78
C GLY A 47 -10.71 13.32 -7.33
N THR A 48 -9.97 13.76 -6.30
CA THR A 48 -8.81 13.00 -5.78
C THR A 48 -9.02 12.57 -4.33
N VAL A 49 -8.81 11.28 -4.05
CA VAL A 49 -8.84 10.71 -2.70
C VAL A 49 -7.50 10.06 -2.41
N GLU A 50 -6.87 10.46 -1.32
CA GLU A 50 -5.60 9.90 -0.87
C GLU A 50 -5.83 9.07 0.39
N ALA A 51 -5.32 7.84 0.40
CA ALA A 51 -5.43 6.91 1.51
C ALA A 51 -4.05 6.38 1.90
N SER A 52 -3.71 6.48 3.19
CA SER A 52 -2.45 6.00 3.75
C SER A 52 -2.70 4.91 4.77
N TYR A 53 -1.97 3.79 4.63
CA TYR A 53 -1.91 2.68 5.56
C TYR A 53 -0.50 2.62 6.13
N MET A 54 -0.33 3.07 7.37
CA MET A 54 0.97 3.26 8.01
C MET A 54 1.19 2.19 9.06
N PHE A 55 2.33 1.53 9.00
CA PHE A 55 2.76 0.50 9.94
C PHE A 55 3.94 1.07 10.72
N ASP A 56 3.85 1.02 12.04
CA ASP A 56 4.98 1.38 12.90
C ASP A 56 6.16 0.41 12.74
N GLU A 57 7.24 0.66 13.49
CA GLU A 57 8.47 -0.12 13.42
C GLU A 57 8.24 -1.59 13.82
N GLU A 58 7.44 -1.85 14.85
CA GLU A 58 7.14 -3.21 15.33
C GLU A 58 6.35 -4.00 14.27
N ASN A 59 5.29 -3.41 13.73
CA ASN A 59 4.44 -4.01 12.73
C ASN A 59 5.17 -4.19 11.39
N THR A 60 6.03 -3.25 11.04
CA THR A 60 6.90 -3.38 9.86
C THR A 60 7.92 -4.50 10.04
N LEU A 61 8.53 -4.64 11.22
CA LEU A 61 9.44 -5.74 11.52
C LEU A 61 8.75 -7.11 11.47
N LYS A 62 7.50 -7.23 11.96
CA LYS A 62 6.70 -8.45 11.80
C LYS A 62 6.50 -8.81 10.33
N LEU A 63 6.19 -7.82 9.48
CA LEU A 63 6.09 -8.03 8.04
C LEU A 63 7.41 -8.48 7.42
N TYR A 64 8.55 -7.89 7.81
CA TYR A 64 9.87 -8.38 7.37
C TYR A 64 10.05 -9.86 7.69
N ASN A 65 9.74 -10.28 8.91
CA ASN A 65 9.92 -11.65 9.36
C ASN A 65 8.99 -12.62 8.62
N LEU A 66 7.69 -12.29 8.53
CA LEU A 66 6.69 -13.12 7.83
C LEU A 66 6.99 -13.27 6.35
N MET A 67 7.43 -12.18 5.70
CA MET A 67 7.81 -12.18 4.29
C MET A 67 9.23 -12.72 4.07
N GLN A 68 9.98 -13.01 5.14
CA GLN A 68 11.40 -13.36 5.11
C GLN A 68 12.23 -12.35 4.32
N ALA A 69 11.88 -11.07 4.40
CA ALA A 69 12.54 -10.01 3.65
C ALA A 69 13.82 -9.56 4.35
N SER A 70 14.85 -9.23 3.57
CA SER A 70 16.18 -8.85 4.08
C SER A 70 16.47 -7.35 3.97
N THR A 71 15.75 -6.64 3.11
CA THR A 71 15.92 -5.20 2.85
C THR A 71 14.58 -4.55 2.53
N ALA A 72 14.48 -3.23 2.62
CA ALA A 72 13.27 -2.48 2.27
C ALA A 72 12.79 -2.72 0.84
N SER A 73 13.72 -2.78 -0.11
CA SER A 73 13.40 -3.07 -1.52
C SER A 73 12.89 -4.51 -1.69
N ASP A 74 13.48 -5.45 -0.96
CA ASP A 74 13.06 -6.85 -0.95
C ASP A 74 11.66 -7.01 -0.33
N LEU A 75 11.40 -6.37 0.81
CA LEU A 75 10.07 -6.34 1.44
C LEU A 75 9.02 -5.84 0.45
N ILE A 76 9.21 -4.67 -0.14
CA ILE A 76 8.27 -4.10 -1.12
C ILE A 76 8.06 -5.04 -2.32
N THR A 77 9.12 -5.70 -2.80
CA THR A 77 9.03 -6.66 -3.91
C THR A 77 8.21 -7.89 -3.52
N LYS A 78 8.41 -8.40 -2.31
CA LYS A 78 7.67 -9.56 -1.79
C LYS A 78 6.22 -9.24 -1.51
N LEU A 79 5.90 -8.08 -0.94
CA LEU A 79 4.52 -7.59 -0.76
C LEU A 79 3.79 -7.56 -2.11
N LYS A 80 4.41 -6.96 -3.13
CA LYS A 80 3.84 -6.91 -4.49
C LYS A 80 3.59 -8.30 -5.07
N LYS A 81 4.53 -9.23 -4.88
CA LYS A 81 4.42 -10.60 -5.39
C LYS A 81 3.34 -11.39 -4.67
N GLN A 82 3.23 -11.25 -3.35
CA GLN A 82 2.29 -12.01 -2.54
C GLN A 82 0.85 -11.55 -2.74
N PHE A 83 0.61 -10.25 -2.62
CA PHE A 83 -0.76 -9.70 -2.58
C PHE A 83 -1.26 -9.21 -3.94
N GLY A 84 -0.37 -9.18 -4.93
CA GLY A 84 -0.56 -8.42 -6.14
C GLY A 84 -0.33 -9.14 -7.47
N PHE A 85 0.21 -10.36 -7.45
CA PHE A 85 0.65 -11.06 -8.67
C PHE A 85 -0.49 -11.52 -9.60
N ARG A 86 -1.76 -11.51 -9.13
CA ARG A 86 -2.93 -11.98 -9.91
C ARG A 86 -4.18 -11.12 -9.76
N THR A 87 -4.07 -9.99 -9.09
CA THR A 87 -5.22 -9.25 -8.57
C THR A 87 -5.14 -7.77 -8.93
N GLY A 88 -6.29 -7.09 -8.95
CA GLY A 88 -6.38 -5.67 -9.26
C GLY A 88 -5.83 -4.78 -8.14
N THR A 89 -5.76 -3.48 -8.38
CA THR A 89 -5.24 -2.50 -7.41
C THR A 89 -6.00 -2.48 -6.09
N SER A 90 -7.33 -2.63 -6.12
CA SER A 90 -8.17 -2.70 -4.92
C SER A 90 -7.88 -3.96 -4.11
N ASP A 91 -7.73 -5.09 -4.80
CA ASP A 91 -7.49 -6.39 -4.17
C ASP A 91 -6.13 -6.45 -3.47
N PHE A 92 -5.10 -5.73 -3.96
CA PHE A 92 -3.81 -5.68 -3.27
C PHE A 92 -3.94 -5.20 -1.83
N ILE A 93 -4.69 -4.10 -1.61
CA ILE A 93 -4.85 -3.52 -0.29
C ILE A 93 -5.70 -4.43 0.59
N THR A 94 -6.82 -4.94 0.07
CA THR A 94 -7.67 -5.89 0.79
C THR A 94 -6.86 -7.11 1.25
N ASN A 95 -6.15 -7.77 0.33
CA ASN A 95 -5.35 -8.95 0.65
C ASN A 95 -4.24 -8.66 1.67
N LEU A 96 -3.62 -7.47 1.59
CA LEU A 96 -2.60 -7.05 2.56
C LEU A 96 -3.22 -6.87 3.95
N LEU A 97 -4.36 -6.19 4.04
CA LEU A 97 -5.00 -5.92 5.33
C LEU A 97 -5.54 -7.19 5.98
N GLU A 98 -6.17 -8.08 5.21
CA GLU A 98 -6.61 -9.40 5.70
C GLU A 98 -5.41 -10.21 6.22
N PHE A 99 -4.31 -10.25 5.48
CA PHE A 99 -3.09 -10.92 5.94
C PHE A 99 -2.54 -10.28 7.23
N CYS A 100 -2.57 -8.96 7.34
CA CYS A 100 -2.12 -8.26 8.54
C CYS A 100 -3.02 -8.59 9.75
N GLU A 101 -4.34 -8.60 9.58
CA GLU A 101 -5.31 -8.95 10.61
C GLU A 101 -5.08 -10.38 11.13
N ASP A 102 -4.96 -11.35 10.21
CA ASP A 102 -4.70 -12.76 10.54
C ASP A 102 -3.40 -12.98 11.33
N ASN A 103 -2.43 -12.06 11.21
CA ASN A 103 -1.13 -12.13 11.85
C ASN A 103 -0.96 -11.12 13.01
N GLY A 104 -2.04 -10.46 13.44
CA GLY A 104 -2.00 -9.49 14.55
C GLY A 104 -1.12 -8.27 14.27
N ILE A 105 -1.00 -7.90 13.00
CA ILE A 105 -0.29 -6.70 12.53
C ILE A 105 -1.30 -5.57 12.40
N LYS A 106 -1.01 -4.45 13.06
CA LYS A 106 -1.86 -3.25 13.04
C LYS A 106 -1.30 -2.20 12.11
N ASN A 107 -2.18 -1.36 11.58
CA ASN A 107 -1.83 -0.17 10.83
C ASN A 107 -2.72 1.00 11.25
N ASP A 108 -2.18 2.20 11.13
CA ASP A 108 -2.95 3.43 11.18
C ASP A 108 -3.48 3.74 9.78
N PHE A 109 -4.76 4.06 9.68
CA PHE A 109 -5.42 4.40 8.43
C PHE A 109 -5.84 5.87 8.42
N ASN A 110 -5.43 6.58 7.38
CA ASN A 110 -5.82 7.98 7.14
C ASN A 110 -6.36 8.14 5.72
N VAL A 111 -7.37 8.98 5.56
CA VAL A 111 -7.96 9.36 4.28
C VAL A 111 -8.04 10.89 4.15
N PHE A 112 -7.71 11.41 2.98
CA PHE A 112 -7.73 12.83 2.64
C PHE A 112 -8.56 13.05 1.35
N TYR A 113 -9.24 14.19 1.28
CA TYR A 113 -10.21 14.58 0.23
C TYR A 113 -9.89 15.97 -0.33
#